data_AF-A0A381SL86-F1
#
_entry.id   AF-A0A381SL86-F1
#
_cell.length_a   1.000
_cell.length_b   1.000
_cell.length_c   1.000
_cell.angle_alpha   90.00
_cell.angle_beta   90.00
_cell.angle_gamma   90.00
#
_symmetry.space_group_name_H-M   'P 1'
#
loop_
_entity.id
_entity.type
_entity.pdbx_description
1 polymer ?
#
loop_
_entity_poly.entity_id
_entity_poly.type
_entity_poly.pdbx_seq_one_letter_code
_entity_poly.pdbx_strand_id
1 'polypeptide(L)'
;MISLSDQFDRFSEDILRTLGERECPNLVTLMTALSDLNQIAEPTIPNRTVSCNWLDKAFDKIPTDLKLLGDSARKLADQAHWQESQRNVPGVFEGGYAFVALIGPEGQLRSDEFKVGLFIQQPDTYYPPHAHDAEEFYFLLSGKPKWWAGKRTFTANPGDLIHHAPSEVHSMETMNEPFLAIWAWIGDLNGNFWFPEDPSRREPPSES
;
A
#
# COMPACT_ATOMS: atom_id res chain seq x y z
N MET A 1 11.67 6.01 -25.07
CA MET A 1 11.29 5.89 -23.65
C MET A 1 9.77 5.81 -23.63
N ILE A 2 9.18 4.88 -22.87
CA ILE A 2 7.72 4.75 -22.75
C ILE A 2 7.21 5.99 -21.99
N SER A 3 6.05 6.55 -22.37
CA SER A 3 5.50 7.74 -21.69
C SER A 3 5.18 7.43 -20.22
N LEU A 4 5.02 8.45 -19.35
CA LEU A 4 4.61 8.20 -17.97
C LEU A 4 3.19 7.62 -17.92
N SER A 5 2.25 8.14 -18.72
CA SER A 5 0.89 7.60 -18.83
C SER A 5 0.89 6.13 -19.26
N ASP A 6 1.66 5.78 -20.30
CA ASP A 6 1.78 4.38 -20.77
C ASP A 6 2.37 3.45 -19.69
N GLN A 7 3.15 3.98 -18.74
CA GLN A 7 3.65 3.20 -17.59
C GLN A 7 2.57 2.98 -16.55
N PHE A 8 1.70 3.97 -16.31
CA PHE A 8 0.52 3.84 -15.47
C PHE A 8 -0.49 2.85 -16.07
N ASP A 9 -0.74 2.92 -17.38
CA ASP A 9 -1.62 1.98 -18.08
C ASP A 9 -1.13 0.53 -17.88
N ARG A 10 0.17 0.29 -18.10
CA ARG A 10 0.79 -1.02 -17.86
C ARG A 10 0.69 -1.47 -16.41
N PHE A 11 0.91 -0.57 -15.46
CA PHE A 11 0.82 -0.89 -14.04
C PHE A 11 -0.61 -1.29 -13.66
N SER A 12 -1.62 -0.56 -14.14
CA SER A 12 -3.03 -0.89 -13.95
C SER A 12 -3.40 -2.22 -14.59
N GLU A 13 -2.98 -2.47 -15.84
CA GLU A 13 -3.17 -3.75 -16.52
C GLU A 13 -2.54 -4.92 -15.75
N ASP A 14 -1.31 -4.74 -15.25
CA ASP A 14 -0.60 -5.77 -14.47
C ASP A 14 -1.29 -6.03 -13.12
N ILE A 15 -1.84 -5.00 -12.45
CA ILE A 15 -2.67 -5.18 -11.24
C ILE A 15 -3.90 -6.01 -11.58
N LEU A 16 -4.67 -5.61 -12.60
CA LEU A 16 -5.92 -6.28 -12.98
C LEU A 16 -5.67 -7.74 -13.36
N ARG A 17 -4.61 -8.00 -14.13
CA ARG A 17 -4.20 -9.34 -14.51
C ARG A 17 -3.81 -10.21 -13.32
N THR A 18 -3.08 -9.63 -12.36
CA THR A 18 -2.58 -10.35 -11.18
C THR A 18 -3.70 -10.67 -10.20
N LEU A 19 -4.60 -9.71 -9.97
CA LEU A 19 -5.76 -9.92 -9.12
C LEU A 19 -6.79 -10.84 -9.77
N GLY A 20 -6.92 -10.82 -11.10
CA GLY A 20 -7.91 -11.63 -11.81
C GLY A 20 -9.32 -11.43 -11.26
N GLU A 21 -10.20 -12.39 -11.50
CA GLU A 21 -11.56 -12.33 -10.93
C GLU A 21 -11.53 -12.62 -9.43
N ARG A 22 -12.20 -11.76 -8.65
CA ARG A 22 -12.30 -11.87 -7.19
C ARG A 22 -13.71 -11.55 -6.74
N GLU A 23 -14.28 -12.37 -5.86
CA GLU A 23 -15.58 -12.09 -5.23
C GLU A 23 -15.41 -11.20 -4.00
N CYS A 24 -15.01 -9.95 -4.22
CA CYS A 24 -14.99 -8.90 -3.20
C CYS A 24 -15.62 -7.63 -3.82
N PRO A 25 -16.87 -7.28 -3.48
CA PRO A 25 -17.62 -6.25 -4.20
C PRO A 25 -16.88 -4.91 -4.34
N ASN A 26 -16.26 -4.45 -3.26
CA ASN A 26 -15.56 -3.18 -3.23
C ASN A 26 -14.20 -3.22 -3.97
N LEU A 27 -13.58 -4.40 -4.04
CA LEU A 27 -12.42 -4.61 -4.91
C LEU A 27 -12.83 -4.56 -6.39
N VAL A 28 -14.00 -5.08 -6.76
CA VAL A 28 -14.51 -4.98 -8.14
C VAL A 28 -14.68 -3.52 -8.53
N THR A 29 -15.22 -2.67 -7.64
CA THR A 29 -15.31 -1.22 -7.88
C THR A 29 -13.94 -0.60 -8.13
N LEU A 30 -12.94 -0.90 -7.29
CA LEU A 30 -11.57 -0.43 -7.49
C LEU A 30 -11.00 -0.92 -8.83
N MET A 31 -11.21 -2.19 -9.18
CA MET A 31 -10.72 -2.77 -10.42
C MET A 31 -11.38 -2.15 -11.65
N THR A 32 -12.68 -1.86 -11.62
CA THR A 32 -13.37 -1.12 -12.69
C THR A 32 -12.82 0.30 -12.82
N ALA A 33 -12.60 0.99 -11.70
CA ALA A 33 -12.03 2.32 -11.74
C ALA A 33 -10.58 2.33 -12.32
N LEU A 34 -9.79 1.29 -12.00
CA LEU A 34 -8.46 1.08 -12.57
C LEU A 34 -8.49 0.77 -14.08
N SER A 35 -9.49 0.03 -14.57
CA SER A 35 -9.60 -0.30 -16.01
C SER A 35 -10.01 0.90 -16.87
N ASP A 36 -10.68 1.87 -16.26
CA ASP A 36 -11.23 3.05 -16.95
C ASP A 36 -10.30 4.28 -16.83
N LEU A 37 -9.08 4.09 -16.32
CA LEU A 37 -8.07 5.14 -16.23
C LEU A 37 -7.69 5.67 -17.62
N ASN A 38 -8.29 6.79 -17.99
CA ASN A 38 -8.00 7.50 -19.23
C ASN A 38 -7.57 8.95 -18.93
N GLN A 39 -6.50 9.08 -18.16
CA GLN A 39 -5.97 10.37 -17.70
C GLN A 39 -4.48 10.50 -18.04
N ILE A 40 -4.00 11.74 -18.17
CA ILE A 40 -2.59 12.01 -18.40
C ILE A 40 -1.89 12.05 -17.04
N ALA A 41 -0.86 11.21 -16.87
CA ALA A 41 -0.03 11.25 -15.68
C ALA A 41 0.94 12.44 -15.72
N GLU A 42 1.03 13.17 -14.61
CA GLU A 42 1.93 14.29 -14.42
C GLU A 42 3.20 13.85 -13.66
N PRO A 43 4.40 14.24 -14.12
CA PRO A 43 5.62 13.89 -13.41
C PRO A 43 5.71 14.62 -12.06
N THR A 44 6.31 13.96 -11.07
CA THR A 44 6.72 14.59 -9.81
C THR A 44 8.24 14.76 -9.78
N ILE A 45 8.77 15.51 -8.82
CA ILE A 45 10.21 15.50 -8.54
C ILE A 45 10.50 14.23 -7.73
N PRO A 46 11.21 13.24 -8.28
CA PRO A 46 11.44 11.99 -7.57
C PRO A 46 12.31 12.23 -6.34
N ASN A 47 12.02 11.50 -5.26
CA ASN A 47 12.87 11.44 -4.08
C ASN A 47 12.88 10.00 -3.53
N ARG A 48 13.72 9.78 -2.52
CA ARG A 48 13.72 8.58 -1.69
C ARG A 48 13.89 9.04 -0.24
N THR A 49 13.20 8.38 0.69
CA THR A 49 13.37 8.59 2.13
C THR A 49 14.28 7.49 2.71
N VAL A 50 14.52 7.49 4.03
CA VAL A 50 15.41 6.51 4.67
C VAL A 50 14.93 5.07 4.43
N SER A 51 13.63 4.81 4.57
CA SER A 51 13.05 3.48 4.38
C SER A 51 13.12 3.00 2.92
N CYS A 52 13.24 3.93 1.95
CA CYS A 52 13.41 3.59 0.54
C CYS A 52 14.76 2.91 0.23
N ASN A 53 15.74 2.93 1.15
CA ASN A 53 16.97 2.15 1.02
C ASN A 53 16.72 0.63 0.92
N TRP A 54 15.54 0.17 1.30
CA TRP A 54 15.13 -1.24 1.21
C TRP A 54 14.39 -1.61 -0.08
N LEU A 55 14.06 -0.63 -0.95
CA LEU A 55 13.27 -0.87 -2.16
C LEU A 55 13.95 -1.87 -3.09
N ASP A 56 15.24 -1.68 -3.40
CA ASP A 56 15.94 -2.54 -4.37
C ASP A 56 15.91 -4.00 -3.89
N LYS A 57 16.24 -4.23 -2.61
CA LYS A 57 16.18 -5.56 -1.97
C LYS A 57 14.76 -6.14 -1.97
N ALA A 58 13.75 -5.33 -1.70
CA ALA A 58 12.36 -5.80 -1.65
C ALA A 58 11.86 -6.16 -3.06
N PHE A 59 12.15 -5.34 -4.06
CA PHE A 59 11.82 -5.63 -5.46
C PHE A 59 12.58 -6.85 -6.00
N ASP A 60 13.86 -7.03 -5.66
CA ASP A 60 14.66 -8.19 -6.07
C ASP A 60 14.14 -9.52 -5.50
N LYS A 61 13.34 -9.44 -4.42
CA LYS A 61 12.70 -10.59 -3.78
C LYS A 61 11.29 -10.89 -4.28
N ILE A 62 10.76 -10.12 -5.24
CA ILE A 62 9.44 -10.40 -5.81
C ILE A 62 9.47 -11.77 -6.52
N PRO A 63 8.53 -12.68 -6.18
CA PRO A 63 8.44 -13.98 -6.85
C PRO A 63 8.21 -13.87 -8.36
N THR A 64 8.68 -14.87 -9.10
CA THR A 64 8.66 -14.87 -10.57
C THR A 64 7.26 -14.72 -11.17
N ASP A 65 6.24 -15.26 -10.52
CA ASP A 65 4.83 -15.15 -10.92
C ASP A 65 4.27 -13.73 -10.77
N LEU A 66 4.84 -12.91 -9.89
CA LEU A 66 4.49 -11.49 -9.71
C LEU A 66 5.44 -10.54 -10.45
N LYS A 67 6.38 -11.07 -11.26
CA LYS A 67 7.46 -10.27 -11.82
C LYS A 67 6.99 -9.12 -12.72
N LEU A 68 5.95 -9.34 -13.53
CA LEU A 68 5.45 -8.29 -14.43
C LEU A 68 4.94 -7.08 -13.65
N LEU A 69 4.08 -7.34 -12.65
CA LEU A 69 3.59 -6.31 -11.73
C LEU A 69 4.73 -5.67 -10.92
N GLY A 70 5.71 -6.46 -10.48
CA GLY A 70 6.89 -5.96 -9.80
C GLY A 70 7.74 -5.02 -10.66
N ASP A 71 7.91 -5.35 -11.95
CA ASP A 71 8.68 -4.54 -12.90
C ASP A 71 7.96 -3.22 -13.23
N SER A 72 6.63 -3.22 -13.40
CA SER A 72 5.85 -2.00 -13.61
C SER A 72 5.82 -1.12 -12.36
N ALA A 73 5.61 -1.72 -11.18
CA ALA A 73 5.71 -1.03 -9.89
C ALA A 73 7.09 -0.39 -9.67
N ARG A 74 8.19 -1.10 -9.97
CA ARG A 74 9.57 -0.57 -9.82
C ARG A 74 9.80 0.67 -10.66
N LYS A 75 9.35 0.67 -11.92
CA LYS A 75 9.49 1.84 -12.81
C LYS A 75 8.79 3.07 -12.26
N LEU A 76 7.57 2.91 -11.75
CA LEU A 76 6.84 4.03 -11.14
C LEU A 76 7.50 4.46 -9.82
N ALA A 77 7.92 3.51 -8.99
CA ALA A 77 8.63 3.79 -7.74
C ALA A 77 9.88 4.68 -7.93
N ASP A 78 10.64 4.48 -9.00
CA ASP A 78 11.85 5.26 -9.32
C ASP A 78 11.55 6.70 -9.77
N GLN A 79 10.31 6.98 -10.17
CA GLN A 79 9.86 8.29 -10.65
C GLN A 79 8.92 9.00 -9.67
N ALA A 80 8.68 8.41 -8.51
CA ALA A 80 7.69 8.88 -7.56
C ALA A 80 8.31 9.71 -6.41
N HIS A 81 7.46 10.47 -5.74
CA HIS A 81 7.83 11.24 -4.55
C HIS A 81 7.38 10.52 -3.28
N TRP A 82 8.29 9.73 -2.71
CA TRP A 82 8.12 8.99 -1.46
C TRP A 82 8.05 9.89 -0.23
N GLN A 83 7.22 9.45 0.71
CA GLN A 83 6.97 10.11 1.99
C GLN A 83 7.18 9.11 3.13
N GLU A 84 7.64 9.61 4.28
CA GLU A 84 7.51 8.88 5.54
C GLU A 84 6.43 9.56 6.35
N SER A 85 5.52 8.76 6.89
CA SER A 85 4.49 9.27 7.79
C SER A 85 5.03 9.17 9.21
N GLN A 86 5.66 10.25 9.68
CA GLN A 86 5.76 10.49 11.12
C GLN A 86 4.43 11.07 11.62
N ARG A 87 3.31 10.34 11.42
CA ARG A 87 1.98 10.67 11.98
C ARG A 87 1.93 10.46 13.50
N ASN A 88 2.93 10.96 14.24
CA ASN A 88 3.10 10.73 15.68
C ASN A 88 3.10 9.25 16.08
N VAL A 89 3.57 8.34 15.20
CA VAL A 89 3.70 6.91 15.52
C VAL A 89 4.59 6.78 16.76
N PRO A 90 4.09 6.29 17.91
CA PRO A 90 4.88 6.26 19.13
C PRO A 90 6.11 5.35 18.97
N GLY A 91 7.31 5.89 19.20
CA GLY A 91 8.55 5.12 19.25
C GLY A 91 9.18 4.75 17.90
N VAL A 92 8.65 5.24 16.77
CA VAL A 92 9.27 5.09 15.45
C VAL A 92 10.06 6.37 15.14
N PHE A 93 11.39 6.24 15.07
CA PHE A 93 12.29 7.31 14.64
C PHE A 93 12.13 7.59 13.13
N GLU A 94 12.89 8.54 12.58
CA GLU A 94 13.08 8.65 11.13
C GLU A 94 13.57 7.28 10.61
N GLY A 95 12.84 6.69 9.66
CA GLY A 95 12.99 5.27 9.30
C GLY A 95 12.04 4.30 10.00
N GLY A 96 11.37 3.47 9.21
CA GLY A 96 10.42 2.45 9.66
C GLY A 96 9.59 1.97 8.49
N TYR A 97 8.93 2.91 7.83
CA TYR A 97 8.25 2.67 6.57
C TYR A 97 8.25 3.95 5.71
N ALA A 98 8.04 3.76 4.42
CA ALA A 98 7.73 4.82 3.48
C ALA A 98 6.58 4.40 2.59
N PHE A 99 5.85 5.38 2.08
CA PHE A 99 4.75 5.16 1.16
C PHE A 99 4.75 6.24 0.09
N VAL A 100 4.08 5.95 -1.01
CA VAL A 100 3.79 6.92 -2.06
C VAL A 100 2.41 6.64 -2.63
N ALA A 101 1.60 7.69 -2.81
CA ALA A 101 0.40 7.64 -3.61
C ALA A 101 0.78 7.87 -5.09
N LEU A 102 0.57 6.86 -5.92
CA LEU A 102 0.81 6.95 -7.37
C LEU A 102 -0.44 7.47 -8.08
N ILE A 103 -1.61 6.98 -7.63
CA ILE A 103 -2.94 7.40 -8.04
C ILE A 103 -3.64 8.01 -6.84
N GLY A 104 -4.27 9.18 -7.00
CA GLY A 104 -4.99 9.89 -5.94
C GLY A 104 -4.93 11.41 -6.13
N PRO A 105 -5.49 12.21 -5.20
CA PRO A 105 -5.51 13.67 -5.33
C PRO A 105 -4.10 14.29 -5.43
N GLU A 106 -3.15 13.67 -4.74
CA GLU A 106 -1.72 14.01 -4.69
C GLU A 106 -0.83 13.15 -5.61
N GLY A 107 -1.41 12.17 -6.32
CA GLY A 107 -0.68 11.23 -7.15
C GLY A 107 -0.22 11.83 -8.48
N GLN A 108 0.69 11.12 -9.16
CA GLN A 108 1.06 11.43 -10.55
C GLN A 108 -0.13 11.23 -11.50
N LEU A 109 -1.02 10.30 -11.19
CA LEU A 109 -2.33 10.18 -11.82
C LEU A 109 -3.40 10.66 -10.84
N ARG A 110 -4.17 11.69 -11.22
CA ARG A 110 -5.19 12.29 -10.36
C ARG A 110 -6.41 11.37 -10.21
N SER A 111 -6.91 11.21 -8.99
CA SER A 111 -8.21 10.57 -8.72
C SER A 111 -8.76 11.09 -7.40
N ASP A 112 -10.03 11.47 -7.37
CA ASP A 112 -10.74 11.84 -6.13
C ASP A 112 -11.60 10.70 -5.59
N GLU A 113 -11.67 9.57 -6.31
CA GLU A 113 -12.54 8.43 -5.98
C GLU A 113 -11.80 7.32 -5.23
N PHE A 114 -10.50 7.17 -5.50
CA PHE A 114 -9.66 6.16 -4.87
C PHE A 114 -8.20 6.59 -4.85
N LYS A 115 -7.40 5.94 -4.01
CA LYS A 115 -5.94 6.05 -4.02
C LYS A 115 -5.31 4.68 -4.26
N VAL A 116 -4.22 4.65 -5.01
CA VAL A 116 -3.35 3.48 -5.16
C VAL A 116 -1.90 3.91 -5.04
N GLY A 117 -1.11 3.13 -4.33
CA GLY A 117 0.26 3.47 -4.07
C GLY A 117 1.14 2.28 -3.73
N LEU A 118 2.38 2.57 -3.38
CA LEU A 118 3.35 1.58 -2.89
C LEU A 118 3.68 1.87 -1.42
N PHE A 119 3.95 0.80 -0.69
CA PHE A 119 4.33 0.84 0.73
C PHE A 119 5.52 -0.09 0.96
N ILE A 120 6.57 0.43 1.60
CA ILE A 120 7.76 -0.31 2.01
C ILE A 120 7.92 -0.18 3.52
N GLN A 121 8.02 -1.29 4.22
CA GLN A 121 8.42 -1.33 5.62
C GLN A 121 9.77 -2.02 5.75
N GLN A 122 10.68 -1.41 6.50
CA GLN A 122 12.02 -1.93 6.72
C GLN A 122 11.99 -3.16 7.65
N PRO A 123 13.09 -3.93 7.76
CA PRO A 123 13.23 -5.00 8.75
C PRO A 123 13.05 -4.52 10.20
N ASP A 124 12.76 -5.46 11.10
CA ASP A 124 12.73 -5.30 12.55
C ASP A 124 11.90 -4.08 13.01
N THR A 125 10.77 -3.86 12.35
CA THR A 125 9.90 -2.70 12.57
C THR A 125 8.49 -3.16 12.92
N TYR A 126 7.97 -2.61 14.01
CA TYR A 126 6.57 -2.75 14.38
C TYR A 126 5.81 -1.48 14.03
N TYR A 127 4.85 -1.59 13.12
CA TYR A 127 3.86 -0.56 12.86
C TYR A 127 2.68 -0.82 13.81
N PRO A 128 2.48 -0.01 14.86
CA PRO A 128 1.47 -0.25 15.88
C PRO A 128 0.03 -0.25 15.34
N PRO A 129 -0.94 -0.75 16.13
CA PRO A 129 -2.35 -0.72 15.80
C PRO A 129 -2.80 0.68 15.40
N HIS A 130 -3.43 0.79 14.24
CA HIS A 130 -4.01 2.01 13.71
C HIS A 130 -5.29 1.68 12.96
N ALA A 131 -6.09 2.71 12.70
CA ALA A 131 -7.29 2.63 11.89
C ALA A 131 -7.50 3.94 11.15
N HIS A 132 -8.30 3.87 10.10
CA HIS A 132 -8.75 5.02 9.32
C HIS A 132 -10.14 4.76 8.74
N ASP A 133 -10.84 5.84 8.40
CA ASP A 133 -12.20 5.78 7.88
C ASP A 133 -12.27 5.20 6.45
N ALA A 134 -11.20 5.36 5.66
CA ALA A 134 -11.09 4.73 4.34
C ALA A 134 -11.07 3.18 4.46
N GLU A 135 -11.69 2.52 3.50
CA GLU A 135 -11.51 1.07 3.30
C GLU A 135 -10.19 0.82 2.59
N GLU A 136 -9.46 -0.23 2.97
CA GLU A 136 -8.10 -0.46 2.49
C GLU A 136 -7.85 -1.89 2.00
N PHE A 137 -7.05 -1.95 0.94
CA PHE A 137 -6.50 -3.19 0.41
C PHE A 137 -4.97 -3.12 0.39
N TYR A 138 -4.32 -4.20 0.82
CA TYR A 138 -2.91 -4.44 0.58
C TYR A 138 -2.73 -5.66 -0.31
N PHE A 139 -1.93 -5.52 -1.36
CA PHE A 139 -1.45 -6.64 -2.16
C PHE A 139 0.06 -6.78 -2.00
N LEU A 140 0.51 -7.89 -1.42
CA LEU A 140 1.92 -8.09 -1.10
C LEU A 140 2.73 -8.49 -2.32
N LEU A 141 3.80 -7.74 -2.59
CA LEU A 141 4.75 -8.02 -3.67
C LEU A 141 5.94 -8.83 -3.18
N SER A 142 6.44 -8.56 -1.97
CA SER A 142 7.56 -9.28 -1.36
C SER A 142 7.57 -9.17 0.16
N GLY A 143 8.41 -9.99 0.80
CA GLY A 143 8.52 -10.06 2.26
C GLY A 143 7.41 -10.88 2.91
N LYS A 144 7.54 -11.12 4.22
CA LYS A 144 6.60 -11.93 5.00
C LYS A 144 6.31 -11.34 6.39
N PRO A 145 5.65 -10.17 6.46
CA PRO A 145 5.35 -9.54 7.74
C PRO A 145 4.30 -10.36 8.50
N LYS A 146 4.35 -10.30 9.84
CA LYS A 146 3.19 -10.67 10.65
C LYS A 146 2.16 -9.57 10.53
N TRP A 147 0.92 -9.97 10.32
CA TRP A 147 -0.21 -9.08 10.17
C TRP A 147 -1.22 -9.35 11.27
N TRP A 148 -1.82 -8.28 11.74
CA TRP A 148 -2.99 -8.35 12.60
C TRP A 148 -4.05 -7.40 12.06
N ALA A 149 -5.29 -7.90 11.92
CA ALA A 149 -6.43 -7.13 11.42
C ALA A 149 -7.71 -7.65 12.10
N GLY A 150 -8.32 -6.83 12.95
CA GLY A 150 -9.49 -7.21 13.75
C GLY A 150 -9.21 -8.44 14.62
N LYS A 151 -9.85 -9.58 14.34
CA LYS A 151 -9.61 -10.83 15.11
C LYS A 151 -8.57 -11.76 14.48
N ARG A 152 -8.01 -11.37 13.33
CA ARG A 152 -7.11 -12.20 12.53
C ARG A 152 -5.66 -11.87 12.88
N THR A 153 -4.86 -12.89 13.16
CA THR A 153 -3.39 -12.77 13.21
C THR A 153 -2.81 -13.83 12.28
N PHE A 154 -1.98 -13.42 11.34
CA PHE A 154 -1.41 -14.32 10.33
C PHE A 154 -0.06 -13.80 9.83
N THR A 155 0.69 -14.64 9.12
CA THR A 155 1.85 -14.20 8.34
C THR A 155 1.40 -13.98 6.92
N ALA A 156 1.55 -12.76 6.43
CA ALA A 156 1.18 -12.43 5.07
C ALA A 156 2.33 -12.80 4.11
N ASN A 157 2.01 -13.20 2.89
CA ASN A 157 2.93 -13.70 1.89
C ASN A 157 2.78 -12.92 0.58
N PRO A 158 3.81 -12.90 -0.29
CA PRO A 158 3.68 -12.36 -1.63
C PRO A 158 2.51 -13.01 -2.37
N GLY A 159 1.65 -12.20 -2.99
CA GLY A 159 0.43 -12.62 -3.66
C GLY A 159 -0.82 -12.58 -2.78
N ASP A 160 -0.67 -12.42 -1.45
CA ASP A 160 -1.82 -12.24 -0.56
C ASP A 160 -2.48 -10.88 -0.82
N LEU A 161 -3.81 -10.89 -0.91
CA LEU A 161 -4.65 -9.70 -0.88
C LEU A 161 -5.30 -9.60 0.50
N ILE A 162 -4.95 -8.55 1.24
CA ILE A 162 -5.47 -8.27 2.57
C ILE A 162 -6.47 -7.14 2.46
N HIS A 163 -7.65 -7.33 3.03
CA HIS A 163 -8.71 -6.34 3.09
C HIS A 163 -8.94 -5.91 4.53
N HIS A 164 -9.02 -4.59 4.73
CA HIS A 164 -9.44 -3.93 5.96
C HIS A 164 -10.73 -3.17 5.70
N ALA A 165 -11.78 -3.50 6.45
CA ALA A 165 -13.01 -2.72 6.45
C ALA A 165 -12.75 -1.29 6.99
N PRO A 166 -13.62 -0.31 6.66
CA PRO A 166 -13.57 1.01 7.30
C PRO A 166 -13.41 0.90 8.81
N SER A 167 -12.49 1.68 9.39
CA SER A 167 -12.18 1.68 10.82
C SER A 167 -11.70 0.34 11.41
N GLU A 168 -11.44 -0.70 10.61
CA GLU A 168 -10.87 -1.96 11.11
C GLU A 168 -9.44 -1.71 11.57
N VAL A 169 -9.22 -1.88 12.88
CA VAL A 169 -7.89 -1.70 13.46
C VAL A 169 -6.96 -2.81 12.97
N HIS A 170 -5.78 -2.41 12.50
CA HIS A 170 -4.75 -3.31 11.98
C HIS A 170 -3.34 -2.87 12.35
N SER A 171 -2.39 -3.80 12.31
CA SER A 171 -0.97 -3.58 12.63
C SER A 171 -0.09 -4.57 11.86
N MET A 172 1.18 -4.24 11.70
CA MET A 172 2.12 -5.07 10.94
C MET A 172 3.51 -5.06 11.55
N GLU A 173 4.13 -6.22 11.63
CA GLU A 173 5.47 -6.42 12.20
C GLU A 173 6.36 -7.13 11.19
N THR A 174 7.47 -6.49 10.83
CA THR A 174 8.55 -7.11 10.07
C THR A 174 9.56 -7.73 11.02
N MET A 175 10.12 -8.86 10.59
CA MET A 175 11.28 -9.49 11.24
C MET A 175 12.55 -9.12 10.44
N ASN A 176 13.41 -10.08 10.12
CA ASN A 176 14.71 -9.85 9.46
C ASN A 176 14.68 -9.40 7.97
N GLU A 177 13.52 -9.13 7.38
CA GLU A 177 13.39 -8.69 5.99
C GLU A 177 12.34 -7.58 5.82
N PRO A 178 12.52 -6.68 4.83
CA PRO A 178 11.49 -5.71 4.52
C PRO A 178 10.31 -6.38 3.82
N PHE A 179 9.17 -5.70 3.77
CA PHE A 179 8.08 -6.08 2.87
C PHE A 179 7.68 -4.90 2.00
N LEU A 180 7.31 -5.21 0.75
CA LEU A 180 6.78 -4.26 -0.22
C LEU A 180 5.37 -4.68 -0.59
N ALA A 181 4.46 -3.72 -0.63
CA ALA A 181 3.08 -3.94 -1.05
C ALA A 181 2.56 -2.80 -1.94
N ILE A 182 1.56 -3.12 -2.74
CA ILE A 182 0.63 -2.13 -3.29
C ILE A 182 -0.45 -1.92 -2.25
N TRP A 183 -0.75 -0.66 -1.93
CA TRP A 183 -1.89 -0.31 -1.09
C TRP A 183 -2.92 0.44 -1.91
N ALA A 184 -4.19 0.29 -1.56
CA ALA A 184 -5.27 1.03 -2.16
C ALA A 184 -6.32 1.44 -1.13
N TRP A 185 -6.80 2.67 -1.25
CA TRP A 185 -7.89 3.21 -0.44
C TRP A 185 -9.09 3.57 -1.31
N ILE A 186 -10.29 3.29 -0.80
CA ILE A 186 -11.57 3.68 -1.38
C ILE A 186 -12.51 4.19 -0.27
N GLY A 187 -13.64 4.78 -0.66
CA GLY A 187 -14.62 5.29 0.29
C GLY A 187 -14.20 6.64 0.86
N ASP A 188 -14.15 6.80 2.18
CA ASP A 188 -13.87 8.10 2.81
C ASP A 188 -12.37 8.44 2.83
N LEU A 189 -11.87 8.93 1.68
CA LEU A 189 -10.46 9.31 1.50
C LEU A 189 -10.03 10.53 2.34
N ASN A 190 -10.99 11.30 2.84
CA ASN A 190 -10.76 12.52 3.64
C ASN A 190 -11.09 12.30 5.12
N GLY A 191 -11.45 11.08 5.50
CA GLY A 191 -11.78 10.73 6.86
C GLY A 191 -10.56 10.65 7.78
N ASN A 192 -10.82 10.26 9.02
CA ASN A 192 -9.84 10.27 10.09
C ASN A 192 -8.83 9.12 9.95
N PHE A 193 -7.65 9.34 10.55
CA PHE A 193 -6.64 8.31 10.81
C PHE A 193 -6.24 8.44 12.27
N TRP A 194 -6.19 7.33 13.02
CA TRP A 194 -5.89 7.36 14.44
C TRP A 194 -5.19 6.09 14.92
N PHE A 195 -4.54 6.23 16.08
CA PHE A 195 -4.07 5.11 16.89
C PHE A 195 -5.12 4.87 17.99
N PRO A 196 -5.53 3.61 18.27
CA PRO A 196 -6.39 3.30 19.39
C PRO A 196 -5.77 3.75 20.73
N GLU A 197 -6.62 4.12 21.69
CA GLU A 197 -6.20 4.61 23.01
C GLU A 197 -5.33 3.62 23.78
N ASP A 198 -5.54 2.32 23.58
CA ASP A 198 -4.65 1.26 24.04
C ASP A 198 -3.93 0.65 22.82
N PRO A 199 -2.64 0.97 22.59
CA PRO A 199 -1.88 0.46 21.45
C PRO A 199 -1.54 -1.03 21.59
N SER A 200 -1.82 -1.67 22.72
CA SER A 200 -1.79 -3.13 22.87
C SER A 200 -3.13 -3.77 22.49
N ARG A 201 -4.20 -2.97 22.41
CA ARG A 201 -5.56 -3.43 22.15
C ARG A 201 -5.74 -3.76 20.69
N ARG A 202 -5.76 -5.06 20.46
CA ARG A 202 -5.97 -5.70 19.16
C ARG A 202 -7.47 -5.94 18.91
N GLU A 203 -8.33 -4.97 19.17
CA GLU A 203 -9.77 -5.07 18.93
C GLU A 203 -10.35 -3.73 18.44
N PRO A 204 -11.39 -3.73 17.58
CA PRO A 204 -12.06 -2.50 17.19
C PRO A 204 -12.71 -1.80 18.40
N PRO A 205 -12.88 -0.45 18.38
CA PRO A 205 -13.60 0.26 19.41
C PRO A 205 -15.01 -0.33 19.58
N SER A 206 -15.48 -0.46 20.82
CA SER A 206 -16.89 -0.77 21.06
C SER A 206 -17.74 0.42 20.64
N GLU A 207 -18.70 0.21 19.74
CA GLU A 207 -19.76 1.19 19.53
C GLU A 207 -20.47 1.44 20.87
N SER A 208 -20.37 2.67 21.38
CA SER A 208 -21.01 3.14 22.61
C SER A 208 -22.41 3.66 22.34
#